data_AF-A0A3D2SA21-F1
#
_entry.id   AF-A0A3D2SA21-F1
#
_cell.length_a   1.000
_cell.length_b   1.000
_cell.length_c   1.000
_cell.angle_alpha   90.00
_cell.angle_beta   90.00
_cell.angle_gamma   90.00
#
_symmetry.space_group_name_H-M   'P 1'
#
loop_
_entity.id
_entity.type
_entity.pdbx_description
1 polymer ?
#
loop_
_entity_poly.entity_id
_entity_poly.type
_entity_poly.pdbx_seq_one_letter_code
_entity_poly.pdbx_strand_id
1 'polypeptide(L)'
;MLRIIGTWLLLTASTLMYAQTPTDAERLQGYRITGEQVQFIFDENIYGVAPTRVSVTGAFRSWSTDMDAAEWQLTRQKDYWALSLDNPGYAAIPVQSPFKFRINEGVWMDPPATAANSKGGNLV
;
A
#
# COMPACT_ATOMS: atom_id res chain seq x y z
N MET A 1 22.34 51.77 25.08
CA MET A 1 20.88 51.58 25.20
C MET A 1 20.31 51.85 23.82
N LEU A 2 19.47 51.04 23.15
CA LEU A 2 18.56 49.97 23.55
C LEU A 2 18.31 49.10 22.29
N ARG A 3 18.26 47.78 22.47
CA ARG A 3 17.92 46.76 21.46
C ARG A 3 16.41 46.76 21.21
N ILE A 4 15.94 46.32 20.04
CA ILE A 4 14.89 45.28 19.89
C ILE A 4 14.99 44.75 18.44
N ILE A 5 15.41 43.49 18.31
CA ILE A 5 15.30 42.68 17.10
C ILE A 5 14.00 41.90 17.26
N GLY A 6 13.00 42.19 16.43
CA GLY A 6 11.74 41.45 16.40
C GLY A 6 11.90 40.16 15.59
N THR A 7 12.17 39.05 16.28
CA THR A 7 12.20 37.71 15.67
C THR A 7 10.76 37.21 15.52
N TRP A 8 10.26 37.14 14.29
CA TRP A 8 9.05 36.41 13.95
C TRP A 8 9.33 34.91 14.01
N LEU A 9 8.79 34.23 15.02
CA LEU A 9 8.79 32.78 15.11
C LEU A 9 7.64 32.24 14.25
N LEU A 10 7.94 31.89 12.99
CA LEU A 10 7.05 31.10 12.15
C LEU A 10 7.07 29.64 12.65
N LEU A 11 6.03 29.23 13.37
CA LEU A 11 5.77 27.81 13.65
C LEU A 11 5.35 27.12 12.34
N THR A 12 6.28 26.40 11.70
CA THR A 12 5.92 25.42 10.68
C THR A 12 5.41 24.16 11.38
N ALA A 13 4.09 24.05 11.52
CA ALA A 13 3.45 22.79 11.86
C ALA A 13 3.70 21.81 10.70
N SER A 14 4.76 21.02 10.82
CA SER A 14 5.08 19.97 9.86
C SER A 14 4.01 18.89 10.01
N THR A 15 3.07 18.82 9.07
CA THR A 15 2.09 17.74 9.03
C THR A 15 2.82 16.46 8.64
N LEU A 16 3.39 15.79 9.62
CA LEU A 16 3.74 14.39 9.52
C LEU A 16 2.41 13.63 9.38
N MET A 17 1.89 13.56 8.14
CA MET A 17 0.85 12.62 7.77
C MET A 17 1.48 11.23 7.82
N TYR A 18 1.66 10.69 9.03
CA TYR A 18 1.78 9.26 9.18
C TYR A 18 0.41 8.70 8.84
N ALA A 19 0.31 8.04 7.69
CA ALA A 19 -0.81 7.17 7.41
C ALA A 19 -0.94 6.22 8.61
N GLN A 20 -2.09 6.21 9.28
CA GLN A 20 -2.30 5.41 10.49
C GLN A 20 -1.92 3.95 10.19
N THR A 21 -1.41 3.22 11.18
CA THR A 21 -1.08 1.80 10.98
C THR A 21 -2.34 1.06 10.52
N PRO A 22 -2.27 0.24 9.44
CA PRO A 22 -3.44 -0.52 9.00
C PRO A 22 -3.92 -1.48 10.08
N THR A 23 -5.24 -1.57 10.20
CA THR A 23 -5.95 -2.54 11.06
C THR A 23 -5.73 -3.97 10.57
N ASP A 24 -5.99 -4.96 11.43
CA ASP A 24 -5.87 -6.38 11.07
C ASP A 24 -6.79 -6.76 9.90
N ALA A 25 -7.99 -6.17 9.83
CA ALA A 25 -8.91 -6.38 8.72
C ALA A 25 -8.36 -5.81 7.40
N GLU A 26 -7.76 -4.62 7.42
CA GLU A 26 -7.12 -4.01 6.24
C GLU A 26 -5.90 -4.81 5.77
N ARG A 27 -5.09 -5.33 6.71
CA ARG A 27 -3.98 -6.22 6.40
C ARG A 27 -4.45 -7.53 5.78
N LEU A 28 -5.54 -8.10 6.28
CA LEU A 28 -6.11 -9.34 5.78
C LEU A 28 -6.73 -9.20 4.38
N GLN A 29 -7.43 -8.09 4.11
CA GLN A 29 -8.00 -7.80 2.78
C GLN A 29 -6.95 -7.31 1.76
N GLY A 30 -5.76 -6.93 2.25
CA GLY A 30 -4.60 -6.56 1.44
C GLY A 30 -4.62 -5.13 0.88
N TYR A 31 -5.57 -4.29 1.31
CA TYR A 31 -5.60 -2.88 0.90
C TYR A 31 -6.42 -2.03 1.88
N ARG A 32 -6.37 -0.71 1.71
CA ARG A 32 -7.34 0.25 2.26
C ARG A 32 -7.53 1.42 1.31
N ILE A 33 -8.64 2.12 1.47
CA ILE A 33 -8.97 3.34 0.71
C ILE A 33 -9.19 4.48 1.71
N THR A 34 -8.48 5.58 1.53
CA THR A 34 -8.62 6.80 2.34
C THR A 34 -8.81 7.99 1.41
N GLY A 35 -10.04 8.48 1.29
CA GLY A 35 -10.37 9.50 0.29
C GLY A 35 -10.15 8.96 -1.11
N GLU A 36 -9.30 9.62 -1.89
CA GLU A 36 -8.94 9.22 -3.27
C GLU A 36 -7.63 8.41 -3.34
N GLN A 37 -7.05 8.02 -2.21
CA GLN A 37 -5.83 7.22 -2.18
C GLN A 37 -6.17 5.75 -1.92
N VAL A 38 -5.55 4.86 -2.69
CA VAL A 38 -5.49 3.42 -2.38
C VAL A 38 -4.13 3.09 -1.81
N GLN A 39 -4.12 2.33 -0.72
CA GLN A 39 -2.89 1.75 -0.19
C GLN A 39 -3.00 0.23 -0.23
N PHE A 40 -2.13 -0.42 -1.00
CA PHE A 40 -1.95 -1.87 -0.96
C PHE A 40 -1.09 -2.25 0.24
N ILE A 41 -1.45 -3.34 0.91
CA ILE A 41 -0.86 -3.79 2.16
C ILE A 41 -0.55 -5.28 2.05
N PHE A 42 0.68 -5.67 2.35
CA PHE A 42 1.10 -7.08 2.38
C PHE A 42 1.75 -7.37 3.74
N ASP A 43 1.15 -8.26 4.52
CA ASP A 43 1.66 -8.65 5.84
C ASP A 43 2.35 -10.02 5.79
N GLU A 44 3.64 -10.04 6.12
CA GLU A 44 4.50 -11.24 6.09
C GLU A 44 3.96 -12.38 6.95
N ASN A 45 3.36 -12.06 8.11
CA ASN A 45 2.86 -13.05 9.05
C ASN A 45 1.55 -13.67 8.57
N ILE A 46 0.68 -12.87 7.94
CA ILE A 46 -0.58 -13.36 7.36
C ILE A 46 -0.29 -14.33 6.21
N TYR A 47 0.68 -14.00 5.36
CA TYR A 47 1.07 -14.85 4.23
C TYR A 47 2.06 -15.97 4.59
N GLY A 48 2.66 -15.94 5.78
CA GLY A 48 3.62 -16.95 6.23
C GLY A 48 4.95 -16.94 5.46
N VAL A 49 5.40 -15.77 5.00
CA VAL A 49 6.61 -15.61 4.16
C VAL A 49 7.44 -14.39 4.57
N ALA A 50 8.74 -14.40 4.29
CA ALA A 50 9.65 -13.28 4.55
C ALA A 50 10.38 -12.86 3.25
N PRO A 51 9.72 -12.11 2.35
CA PRO A 51 10.27 -11.75 1.06
C PRO A 51 11.29 -10.61 1.17
N THR A 52 12.18 -10.50 0.19
CA THR A 52 13.06 -9.33 0.01
C THR A 52 12.44 -8.29 -0.93
N ARG A 53 11.40 -8.67 -1.67
CA ARG A 53 10.70 -7.84 -2.64
C ARG A 53 9.23 -8.21 -2.71
N VAL A 54 8.36 -7.21 -2.78
CA VAL A 54 6.91 -7.38 -2.97
C VAL A 54 6.43 -6.43 -4.06
N SER A 55 5.61 -6.91 -4.99
CA SER A 55 4.95 -6.10 -6.01
C SER A 55 3.47 -6.46 -6.09
N VAL A 56 2.63 -5.47 -6.41
CA VAL A 56 1.21 -5.67 -6.67
C VAL A 56 0.92 -5.65 -8.16
N THR A 57 0.04 -6.54 -8.60
CA THR A 57 -0.50 -6.53 -9.95
C THR A 57 -1.97 -6.94 -9.93
N GLY A 58 -2.70 -6.58 -10.97
CA GLY A 58 -4.13 -6.82 -11.06
C GLY A 58 -4.67 -6.49 -12.43
N ALA A 59 -5.99 -6.46 -12.56
CA ALA A 59 -6.64 -6.11 -13.82
C ALA A 59 -6.22 -4.71 -14.32
N PHE A 60 -5.96 -3.76 -13.42
CA PHE A 60 -5.48 -2.41 -13.73
C PHE A 60 -4.06 -2.36 -14.33
N ARG A 61 -3.29 -3.46 -14.29
CA ARG A 61 -2.01 -3.62 -14.99
C ARG A 61 -2.05 -4.69 -16.08
N SER A 62 -3.24 -5.13 -16.49
CA SER A 62 -3.40 -6.29 -17.38
C SER A 62 -2.66 -7.53 -16.87
N TRP A 63 -2.60 -7.71 -15.55
CA TRP A 63 -1.86 -8.80 -14.88
C TRP A 63 -0.36 -8.87 -15.24
N SER A 64 0.27 -7.73 -15.54
CA SER A 64 1.70 -7.67 -15.85
C SER A 64 2.53 -8.41 -14.80
N THR A 65 3.46 -9.23 -15.29
CA THR A 65 4.41 -10.00 -14.50
C THR A 65 5.76 -9.29 -14.35
N ASP A 66 5.84 -8.03 -14.77
CA ASP A 66 7.04 -7.23 -14.59
C ASP A 66 7.22 -6.88 -13.11
N MET A 67 8.24 -7.50 -12.50
CA MET A 67 8.64 -7.25 -11.12
C MET A 67 9.47 -5.96 -11.00
N ASP A 68 10.08 -5.49 -12.10
CA ASP A 68 11.01 -4.36 -12.14
C ASP A 68 10.34 -2.99 -12.30
N ALA A 69 9.03 -2.96 -12.55
CA ALA A 69 8.22 -1.75 -12.54
C ALA A 69 8.15 -1.13 -11.12
N ALA A 70 9.04 -0.18 -10.83
CA ALA A 70 9.28 0.39 -9.51
C ALA A 70 8.04 1.02 -8.87
N GLU A 71 7.16 1.62 -9.67
CA GLU A 71 5.92 2.25 -9.20
C GLU A 71 4.89 1.25 -8.66
N TRP A 72 5.08 -0.05 -8.89
CA TRP A 72 4.23 -1.14 -8.39
C TRP A 72 4.89 -1.99 -7.32
N GLN A 73 6.08 -1.59 -6.86
CA GLN A 73 6.78 -2.26 -5.78
C GLN A 73 6.35 -1.67 -4.44
N LEU A 74 6.03 -2.54 -3.49
CA LEU A 74 5.73 -2.13 -2.13
C LEU A 74 7.05 -1.86 -1.39
N THR A 75 6.99 -0.92 -0.45
CA THR A 75 8.11 -0.58 0.43
C THR A 75 7.91 -1.18 1.80
N ARG A 76 8.98 -1.73 2.37
CA ARG A 76 8.96 -2.35 3.69
C ARG A 76 8.69 -1.30 4.76
N GLN A 77 7.65 -1.52 5.55
CA GLN A 77 7.34 -0.80 6.77
C GLN A 77 7.84 -1.62 7.96
N LYS A 78 7.45 -1.25 9.20
CA LYS A 78 7.92 -1.93 10.41
C LYS A 78 7.58 -3.43 10.41
N ASP A 79 6.34 -3.78 10.06
CA ASP A 79 5.77 -5.13 10.19
C ASP A 79 4.89 -5.55 8.99
N TYR A 80 4.85 -4.74 7.94
CA TYR A 80 4.15 -5.02 6.68
C TYR A 80 4.85 -4.31 5.53
N TRP A 81 4.41 -4.56 4.30
CA TRP A 81 4.82 -3.84 3.10
C TRP A 81 3.66 -2.99 2.61
N ALA A 82 3.95 -1.80 2.08
CA ALA A 82 2.91 -0.92 1.55
C ALA A 82 3.29 -0.15 0.29
N LEU A 83 2.28 0.11 -0.53
CA LEU A 83 2.33 1.02 -1.67
C LEU A 83 1.08 1.90 -1.63
N SER A 84 1.26 3.21 -1.52
CA SER A 84 0.19 4.20 -1.61
C SER A 84 0.18 4.82 -3.00
N LEU A 85 -0.98 4.88 -3.64
CA LEU A 85 -1.20 5.49 -4.95
C LEU A 85 -2.40 6.43 -4.88
N ASP A 86 -2.24 7.63 -5.41
CA ASP A 86 -3.37 8.52 -5.66
C ASP A 86 -4.18 7.96 -6.84
N ASN A 87 -5.50 7.89 -6.66
CA ASN A 87 -6.43 7.29 -7.60
C ASN A 87 -7.73 8.12 -7.65
N PRO A 88 -7.64 9.39 -8.09
CA PRO A 88 -8.78 10.30 -8.13
C PRO A 88 -9.93 9.72 -8.95
N GLY A 89 -11.14 9.78 -8.38
CA GLY A 89 -12.34 9.19 -8.98
C GLY A 89 -12.24 7.69 -9.30
N TYR A 90 -11.27 6.95 -8.74
CA TYR A 90 -11.01 5.55 -9.02
C TYR A 90 -10.70 5.23 -10.49
N ALA A 91 -10.10 6.19 -11.21
CA ALA A 91 -9.90 6.10 -12.65
C ALA A 91 -8.83 5.07 -13.07
N ALA A 92 -7.72 4.98 -12.32
CA ALA A 92 -6.63 4.08 -12.66
C ALA A 92 -6.84 2.68 -12.09
N ILE A 93 -7.36 2.61 -10.86
CA ILE A 93 -7.70 1.35 -10.18
C ILE A 93 -9.20 1.40 -9.85
N PRO A 94 -10.05 0.80 -10.70
CA PRO A 94 -11.49 0.74 -10.45
C PRO A 94 -11.81 0.05 -9.13
N VAL A 95 -12.94 0.42 -8.53
CA VAL A 95 -13.47 -0.31 -7.37
C VAL A 95 -13.71 -1.78 -7.74
N GLN A 96 -13.47 -2.68 -6.78
CA GLN A 96 -13.61 -4.14 -6.97
C GLN A 96 -12.71 -4.73 -8.07
N SER A 97 -11.62 -4.04 -8.44
CA SER A 97 -10.67 -4.54 -9.42
C SER A 97 -9.82 -5.65 -8.81
N PRO A 98 -9.79 -6.86 -9.41
CA PRO A 98 -9.07 -7.99 -8.83
C PRO A 98 -7.55 -7.77 -8.89
N PHE A 99 -6.86 -8.18 -7.82
CA PHE A 99 -5.41 -8.05 -7.69
C PHE A 99 -4.79 -9.19 -6.87
N LYS A 100 -3.46 -9.33 -6.99
CA LYS A 100 -2.62 -10.22 -6.20
C LYS A 100 -1.25 -9.60 -5.96
N PHE A 101 -0.55 -10.16 -4.99
CA PHE A 101 0.86 -9.87 -4.75
C PHE A 101 1.75 -10.90 -5.43
N ARG A 102 2.93 -10.42 -5.83
CA ARG A 102 4.05 -11.26 -6.25
C ARG A 102 5.26 -10.92 -5.40
N ILE A 103 6.07 -11.92 -5.08
CA ILE A 103 7.24 -11.75 -4.22
C ILE A 103 8.52 -12.24 -4.90
N ASN A 104 9.67 -11.69 -4.50
CA ASN A 104 11.01 -12.11 -4.91
C ASN A 104 11.13 -12.25 -6.45
N GLU A 105 11.36 -13.47 -6.94
CA GLU A 105 11.50 -13.84 -8.36
C GLU A 105 10.15 -13.89 -9.12
N GLY A 106 9.08 -13.37 -8.54
CA GLY A 106 7.75 -13.33 -9.14
C GLY A 106 6.83 -14.48 -8.72
N VAL A 107 7.05 -15.06 -7.54
CA VAL A 107 6.15 -16.07 -6.97
C VAL A 107 4.80 -15.42 -6.69
N TRP A 108 3.72 -16.03 -7.17
CA TRP A 108 2.35 -15.57 -6.91
C TRP A 108 1.93 -15.90 -5.49
N MET A 109 1.31 -14.92 -4.84
CA MET A 109 0.73 -15.11 -3.51
C MET A 109 -0.78 -15.24 -3.62
N ASP A 110 -1.32 -16.36 -3.13
CA ASP A 110 -2.76 -16.54 -3.00
C ASP A 110 -3.31 -15.70 -1.86
N PRO A 111 -4.54 -15.16 -1.99
CA PRO A 111 -5.21 -14.48 -0.90
C PRO A 111 -5.22 -15.36 0.36
N PRO A 112 -5.08 -14.77 1.56
CA PRO A 112 -5.26 -15.52 2.80
C PRO A 112 -6.61 -16.23 2.79
N ALA A 113 -6.66 -17.48 3.25
CA ALA A 113 -7.89 -18.29 3.19
C ALA A 113 -9.08 -17.66 3.95
N THR A 114 -8.78 -16.80 4.93
CA THR A 114 -9.76 -16.08 5.75
C THR A 114 -10.07 -14.67 5.23
N ALA A 115 -9.47 -14.22 4.13
CA ALA A 115 -9.77 -12.93 3.54
C ALA A 115 -11.19 -12.88 2.98
N ALA A 116 -12.02 -11.98 3.52
CA ALA A 116 -13.43 -11.86 3.14
C ALA A 116 -13.65 -11.40 1.70
N ASN A 117 -12.63 -10.79 1.08
CA ASN A 117 -12.65 -10.27 -0.29
C ASN A 117 -11.89 -11.18 -1.28
N SER A 118 -11.80 -12.49 -1.00
CA SER A 118 -11.21 -13.45 -1.94
C SER A 118 -12.24 -13.92 -2.97
N LYS A 119 -11.91 -13.81 -4.26
CA LYS A 119 -12.75 -14.31 -5.36
C LYS A 119 -11.90 -14.91 -6.48
N GLY A 120 -12.09 -16.21 -6.74
CA GLY A 120 -11.39 -16.91 -7.81
C GLY A 120 -9.86 -16.90 -7.66
N GLY A 121 -9.35 -16.93 -6.43
CA GLY A 121 -7.91 -16.89 -6.14
C GLY A 121 -7.27 -15.50 -6.21
N ASN A 122 -8.07 -14.43 -6.22
CA ASN A 122 -7.62 -13.03 -6.20
C ASN A 122 -8.26 -12.29 -5.03
N LEU A 123 -7.62 -11.21 -4.57
CA LEU A 123 -8.27 -10.19 -3.77
C LEU A 123 -9.09 -9.28 -4.70
N VAL A 124 -10.20 -8.74 -4.22
CA VAL A 124 -11.08 -7.77 -4.92
C VAL A 124 -11.45 -6.61 -4.03
#